data_AF-A0A1V2WBA4-F1
#
_entry.id   AF-A0A1V2WBA4-F1
#
_cell.length_a   1.000
_cell.length_b   1.000
_cell.length_c   1.000
_cell.angle_alpha   90.00
_cell.angle_beta   90.00
_cell.angle_gamma   90.00
#
_symmetry.space_group_name_H-M   'P 1'
#
loop_
_entity.id
_entity.type
_entity.pdbx_description
1 polymer ?
#
loop_
_entity_poly.entity_id
_entity_poly.type
_entity_poly.pdbx_seq_one_letter_code
_entity_poly.pdbx_strand_id
1 'polypeptide(L)' 'MLRYFSPITTVGTPQRAAAREPRIACMFPADDATGAYHRQWLDAHAPVRRPALRMP' A
#
# COMPACT_ATOMS: atom_id res chain seq x y z
N MET A 1 2.66 -7.44 -19.90
CA MET A 1 1.38 -7.28 -19.17
C MET A 1 1.69 -7.36 -17.69
N LEU A 2 1.23 -6.43 -16.84
CA LEU A 2 1.36 -6.56 -15.39
C LEU A 2 0.14 -7.30 -14.82
N ARG A 3 0.35 -8.23 -13.90
CA ARG A 3 -0.71 -9.09 -13.34
C ARG A 3 -0.75 -8.92 -11.82
N TYR A 4 -1.87 -8.42 -11.31
CA TYR A 4 -2.05 -8.15 -9.89
C TYR A 4 -3.31 -8.82 -9.34
N PHE A 5 -3.23 -9.29 -8.10
CA PHE A 5 -4.36 -9.65 -7.27
C PHE A 5 -4.67 -8.50 -6.31
N SER A 6 -5.94 -8.11 -6.20
CA SER A 6 -6.35 -6.99 -5.34
C SER A 6 -7.37 -7.45 -4.29
N PRO A 7 -6.95 -7.82 -3.07
CA PRO A 7 -7.89 -8.02 -1.99
C PRO A 7 -8.50 -6.68 -1.58
N ILE A 8 -9.80 -6.71 -1.31
CA ILE A 8 -10.56 -5.61 -0.73
C ILE A 8 -11.05 -6.08 0.63
N THR A 9 -10.63 -5.40 1.68
CA THR A 9 -11.09 -5.67 3.04
C THR A 9 -11.79 -4.42 3.57
N THR A 10 -12.98 -4.63 4.11
CA THR A 10 -13.74 -3.59 4.78
C THR A 10 -13.25 -3.46 6.21
N VAL A 11 -12.97 -2.24 6.66
CA VAL A 11 -12.62 -1.99 8.07
C VAL A 11 -13.93 -1.83 8.84
N GLY A 12 -14.14 -2.66 9.85
CA GLY A 12 -15.36 -2.66 10.66
C GLY A 12 -15.62 -1.33 11.39
N THR A 13 -16.76 -1.30 12.10
CA THR A 13 -17.49 -0.12 12.57
C THR A 13 -16.59 1.05 13.02
N PRO A 14 -16.53 2.16 12.28
CA PRO A 14 -15.77 3.34 12.69
C PRO A 14 -16.33 3.88 14.02
N GLN A 15 -15.45 4.33 14.92
CA GLN A 15 -15.83 4.91 16.22
C GLN A 15 -16.67 6.19 16.11
N ARG A 16 -16.80 6.75 14.90
CA ARG A 16 -17.65 7.88 14.55
C ARG A 16 -18.46 7.53 13.31
N ALA A 17 -19.66 8.08 13.20
CA ALA A 17 -20.47 7.95 11.99
C ALA A 17 -19.67 8.44 10.78
N ALA A 18 -19.30 7.51 9.90
CA ALA A 18 -18.78 7.82 8.58
C ALA A 18 -19.93 7.71 7.57
N ALA A 19 -20.00 8.62 6.61
CA ALA A 19 -21.02 8.57 5.57
C ALA A 19 -20.96 7.28 4.73
N ARG A 20 -19.81 6.58 4.72
CA ARG A 20 -19.56 5.28 4.07
C ARG A 20 -18.54 4.49 4.88
N GLU A 21 -18.61 3.17 4.80
CA GLU A 21 -17.66 2.30 5.49
C GLU A 21 -16.26 2.38 4.84
N PRO A 22 -15.18 2.62 5.60
CA PRO A 22 -13.83 2.66 5.06
C PRO A 22 -13.42 1.30 4.49
N ARG A 23 -12.80 1.34 3.30
CA ARG A 23 -12.28 0.15 2.61
C ARG A 23 -10.78 0.30 2.39
N ILE A 24 -10.05 -0.76 2.68
CA ILE A 24 -8.63 -0.87 2.37
C ILE A 24 -8.50 -1.84 1.20
N ALA A 25 -7.77 -1.41 0.18
CA ALA A 25 -7.38 -2.24 -0.94
C ALA A 25 -5.85 -2.27 -1.04
N CYS A 26 -5.33 -3.43 -1.44
CA CYS A 26 -3.90 -3.64 -1.70
C CYS A 26 -3.75 -4.24 -3.10
N MET A 27 -2.60 -4.06 -3.75
CA MET A 27 -2.26 -4.76 -4.99
C MET A 27 -1.03 -5.64 -4.78
N PHE A 28 -1.22 -6.94 -4.94
CA PHE A 28 -0.15 -7.94 -4.82
C PHE A 28 0.24 -8.45 -6.20
N PRO A 29 1.53 -8.45 -6.57
CA PRO A 29 1.98 -9.06 -7.81
C PRO A 29 1.54 -10.52 -7.89
N ALA A 30 0.93 -10.92 -9.00
CA ALA A 30 0.42 -12.27 -9.22
C ALA A 30 1.44 -13.19 -9.92
N ASP A 31 2.60 -12.66 -10.30
CA ASP A 31 3.73 -13.41 -10.86
C ASP A 31 5.06 -12.68 -10.61
N ASP A 32 6.16 -13.39 -10.85
CA ASP A 32 7.52 -12.93 -10.58
C ASP A 32 7.92 -11.74 -11.46
N ALA A 33 7.48 -11.70 -12.72
CA ALA A 33 7.76 -10.60 -13.63
C ALA A 33 7.14 -9.29 -13.12
N THR A 34 5.89 -9.34 -12.67
CA THR A 34 5.20 -8.21 -12.06
C THR A 34 5.85 -7.83 -10.73
N GLY A 35 6.31 -8.81 -9.95
CA GLY A 35 7.03 -8.57 -8.69
C GLY A 35 8.38 -7.88 -8.88
N ALA A 36 9.14 -8.27 -9.90
CA ALA A 36 10.41 -7.65 -10.25
C ALA A 36 10.22 -6.18 -10.68
N TYR A 37 9.25 -5.93 -11.57
CA TYR A 37 8.88 -4.59 -11.97
C TYR A 37 8.43 -3.72 -10.79
N HIS A 38 7.57 -4.26 -9.91
CA HIS A 38 7.06 -3.52 -8.75
C HIS A 38 8.18 -3.13 -7.77
N ARG A 39 9.15 -4.01 -7.52
CA ARG A 39 10.32 -3.70 -6.68
C ARG A 39 11.19 -2.59 -7.28
N GLN A 40 11.50 -2.68 -8.58
CA GLN A 40 12.27 -1.62 -9.26
C GLN A 40 11.56 -0.27 -9.17
N TRP A 41 10.24 -0.26 -9.32
CA TRP A 41 9.43 0.96 -9.17
C TRP A 41 9.49 1.50 -7.73
N LEU A 42 9.37 0.65 -6.72
CA LEU A 42 9.48 1.06 -5.31
C LEU A 42 10.87 1.62 -4.98
N ASP A 43 11.94 0.99 -5.45
CA ASP A 43 13.31 1.45 -5.22
C ASP A 43 13.55 2.83 -5.86
N ALA A 44 13.04 3.05 -7.07
CA ALA A 44 13.13 4.33 -7.78
C ALA A 44 12.35 5.47 -7.10
N HIS A 45 11.31 5.13 -6.34
CA HIS A 45 10.39 6.10 -5.70
C HIS A 45 10.39 6.03 -4.18
N ALA A 46 11.39 5.37 -3.59
CA ALA A 46 11.48 5.22 -2.15
C ALA A 46 11.50 6.62 -1.50
N PRO A 47 10.62 6.89 -0.51
CA PRO A 47 10.62 8.18 0.14
C PRO A 47 11.97 8.41 0.81
N VAL A 48 12.52 9.61 0.64
CA VAL A 48 13.75 10.02 1.33
C VAL A 48 13.50 9.87 2.83
N ARG A 49 14.16 8.89 3.45
CA ARG A 49 14.09 8.67 4.90
C ARG A 49 14.69 9.90 5.56
N ARG A 50 13.84 10.80 6.06
CA ARG A 50 14.30 11.89 6.92
C ARG A 50 14.85 11.27 8.21
N PRO A 51 16.09 11.59 8.63
CA PRO A 51 16.59 11.12 9.90
C PRO A 51 15.59 11.52 10.99
N ALA A 52 15.33 10.60 11.93
CA ALA A 52 14.44 10.86 13.05
C ALA A 52 14.93 12.12 13.77
N LEU A 53 14.04 13.11 13.91
CA LEU A 53 14.34 14.31 14.66
C LEU A 53 14.71 13.85 16.08
N ARG A 54 15.98 13.99 16.47
CA ARG A 54 16.43 13.67 17.82
C ARG A 54 15.81 14.74 18.72
N MET A 55 14.72 14.38 19.42
CA MET A 55 14.12 15.29 20.39
C MET A 55 15.09 15.45 21.58
N PRO A 56 15.27 16.67 22.10
CA PRO A 56 16.15 16.97 23.23
C PRO A 56 15.68 16.34 24.54
#